data_AF-K3X9Y7-F1
#
_entry.id   AF-K3X9Y7-F1
#
_cell.length_a   1.000
_cell.length_b   1.000
_cell.length_c   1.000
_cell.angle_alpha   90.00
_cell.angle_beta   90.00
_cell.angle_gamma   90.00
#
_symmetry.space_group_name_H-M   'P 1'
#
loop_
_entity.id
_entity.type
_entity.pdbx_description
1 polymer ?
#
loop_
_entity_poly.entity_id
_entity_poly.type
_entity_poly.pdbx_seq_one_letter_code
_entity_poly.pdbx_strand_id
1 'polypeptide(L)'
;MDISDAFDEISNWEEQLLIEGEELGMERGRELGIEEGRELGMMKGAEIGSEVGFYQGCFVVWNQMLQNEDMRQKINERASKSIVSFGALLEAFELKNIVNDDLLHKLQHIRAKFKVITALLGLRSSLVYNQEDVDAHKNMSF
;
A
#
# COMPACT_ATOMS: atom_id res chain seq x y z
N MET A 1 14.12 -46.90 -39.86
CA MET A 1 13.75 -45.52 -40.19
C MET A 1 13.94 -45.40 -41.68
N ASP A 2 12.84 -45.27 -42.42
CA ASP A 2 12.89 -45.02 -43.87
C ASP A 2 13.43 -43.60 -44.10
N ILE A 3 14.09 -43.36 -45.23
CA ILE A 3 14.58 -42.03 -45.59
C ILE A 3 13.40 -41.06 -45.71
N SER A 4 12.23 -41.54 -46.15
CA SER A 4 11.00 -40.74 -46.19
C SER A 4 10.58 -40.26 -44.79
N ASP A 5 10.58 -41.17 -43.81
CA ASP A 5 10.23 -40.84 -42.42
C ASP A 5 11.16 -39.74 -41.85
N ALA A 6 12.46 -39.80 -42.17
CA ALA A 6 13.44 -38.82 -41.69
C ALA A 6 13.25 -37.42 -42.32
N PHE A 7 12.86 -37.34 -43.59
CA PHE A 7 12.58 -36.04 -44.23
C PHE A 7 11.24 -35.45 -43.77
N ASP A 8 10.22 -36.30 -43.53
CA ASP A 8 8.93 -35.89 -42.98
C ASP A 8 9.09 -35.38 -41.54
N GLU A 9 9.96 -36.00 -40.74
CA GLU A 9 10.31 -35.54 -39.40
C GLU A 9 10.94 -34.15 -39.45
N ILE A 10 12.00 -33.97 -40.26
CA ILE A 10 12.69 -32.67 -40.42
C ILE A 10 11.73 -31.57 -40.91
N SER A 11 10.78 -31.91 -41.79
CA SER A 11 9.81 -30.93 -42.30
C SER A 11 8.85 -30.41 -41.22
N ASN A 12 8.59 -31.19 -40.18
CA ASN A 12 7.66 -30.84 -39.10
C ASN A 12 8.35 -30.22 -37.86
N TRP A 13 9.68 -30.24 -37.81
CA TRP A 13 10.43 -29.75 -36.64
C TRP A 13 10.22 -28.26 -36.36
N GLU A 14 10.07 -27.41 -37.38
CA GLU A 14 9.83 -25.99 -37.15
C GLU A 14 8.50 -25.73 -36.43
N GLU A 15 7.44 -26.42 -36.85
CA GLU A 15 6.12 -26.31 -36.22
C GLU A 15 6.14 -26.85 -34.79
N GLN A 16 6.84 -27.97 -34.55
CA GLN A 16 7.05 -28.52 -33.20
C GLN A 16 7.80 -27.54 -32.28
N LEU A 17 8.91 -26.97 -32.75
CA LEU A 17 9.70 -26.00 -31.98
C LEU A 17 8.91 -24.72 -31.68
N LEU A 18 8.03 -24.30 -32.59
CA LEU A 18 7.17 -23.14 -32.37
C LEU A 18 6.13 -23.40 -31.27
N ILE A 19 5.47 -24.56 -31.32
CA ILE A 19 4.50 -24.98 -30.29
C ILE A 19 5.21 -25.12 -28.94
N GLU A 20 6.34 -25.82 -28.89
CA GLU A 20 7.13 -25.98 -27.67
C GLU A 20 7.60 -24.64 -27.11
N GLY A 21 8.04 -23.73 -27.98
CA GLY A 21 8.47 -22.38 -27.60
C GLY A 21 7.34 -21.53 -27.04
N GLU A 22 6.15 -21.60 -27.64
CA GLU A 22 4.94 -20.92 -27.17
C GLU A 22 4.51 -21.46 -25.80
N GLU A 23 4.39 -22.79 -25.66
CA GLU A 23 4.01 -23.44 -24.41
C GLU A 23 5.00 -23.11 -23.28
N LEU A 24 6.31 -23.19 -23.55
CA LEU A 24 7.35 -22.85 -22.59
C LEU A 24 7.33 -21.36 -22.23
N GLY A 25 7.11 -20.48 -23.21
CA GLY A 25 7.02 -19.05 -23.00
C GLY A 25 5.82 -18.68 -22.13
N MET A 26 4.66 -19.27 -22.41
CA MET A 26 3.42 -19.08 -21.65
C MET A 26 3.57 -19.57 -20.21
N GLU A 27 4.13 -20.77 -20.00
CA GLU A 27 4.30 -21.32 -18.66
C GLU A 27 5.31 -20.51 -17.84
N ARG A 28 6.47 -20.15 -18.42
CA ARG A 28 7.43 -19.27 -17.74
C ARG A 28 6.85 -17.90 -17.43
N GLY A 29 6.13 -17.30 -18.37
CA GLY A 29 5.48 -16.01 -18.16
C GLY A 29 4.47 -16.06 -17.00
N ARG A 30 3.73 -17.15 -16.89
CA ARG A 30 2.79 -17.40 -15.78
C ARG A 30 3.51 -17.54 -14.45
N GLU A 31 4.56 -18.36 -14.38
CA GLU A 31 5.35 -18.56 -13.16
C GLU A 31 6.00 -17.26 -12.67
N LEU A 32 6.65 -16.53 -13.57
CA LEU A 32 7.26 -15.22 -13.28
C LEU A 32 6.22 -14.21 -12.80
N GLY A 33 5.08 -14.11 -13.49
CA GLY A 33 4.02 -13.17 -13.11
C GLY A 33 3.45 -13.46 -11.72
N ILE A 34 3.33 -14.74 -11.33
CA ILE A 34 2.89 -15.12 -9.98
C ILE A 34 3.92 -14.70 -8.94
N GLU A 35 5.21 -14.96 -9.18
CA GLU A 35 6.27 -14.67 -8.22
C GLU A 35 6.47 -13.16 -8.05
N GLU A 36 6.53 -12.41 -9.14
CA GLU A 36 6.62 -10.94 -9.12
C GLU A 36 5.40 -10.31 -8.42
N GLY A 37 4.19 -10.78 -8.75
CA GLY A 37 2.96 -10.30 -8.12
C GLY A 37 2.95 -10.55 -6.61
N ARG A 38 3.46 -11.70 -6.17
CA ARG A 38 3.59 -12.07 -4.75
C ARG A 38 4.59 -11.17 -4.04
N GLU A 39 5.76 -10.96 -4.62
CA GLU A 39 6.82 -10.13 -4.05
C GLU A 39 6.38 -8.67 -3.92
N LEU A 40 5.83 -8.10 -5.00
CA LEU A 40 5.31 -6.73 -5.02
C LEU A 40 4.16 -6.54 -4.01
N GLY A 41 3.24 -7.50 -3.95
CA GLY A 41 2.14 -7.48 -2.98
C GLY A 41 2.64 -7.51 -1.53
N MET A 42 3.66 -8.31 -1.23
CA MET A 42 4.27 -8.37 0.10
C MET A 42 4.95 -7.06 0.47
N MET A 43 5.78 -6.51 -0.42
CA MET A 43 6.46 -5.23 -0.17
C MET A 43 5.46 -4.09 0.04
N LYS A 44 4.47 -3.97 -0.85
CA LYS A 44 3.49 -2.89 -0.77
C LYS A 44 2.56 -3.04 0.44
N GLY A 45 2.16 -4.28 0.75
CA GLY A 45 1.38 -4.59 1.95
C GLY A 45 2.13 -4.21 3.24
N ALA A 46 3.43 -4.51 3.31
CA ALA A 46 4.26 -4.13 4.46
C ALA A 46 4.40 -2.60 4.60
N GLU A 47 4.62 -1.88 3.50
CA GLU A 47 4.71 -0.41 3.48
C GLU A 47 3.42 0.24 4.01
N ILE A 48 2.26 -0.14 3.47
CA ILE A 48 0.95 0.38 3.87
C ILE A 48 0.63 -0.04 5.32
N GLY A 49 0.89 -1.29 5.67
CA GLY A 49 0.64 -1.82 7.01
C GLY A 49 1.45 -1.09 8.09
N SER A 50 2.72 -0.80 7.81
CA SER A 50 3.58 -0.02 8.70
C SER A 50 3.05 1.41 8.89
N GLU A 51 2.60 2.05 7.81
CA GLU A 51 2.02 3.40 7.86
C GLU A 51 0.75 3.46 8.70
N VAL A 52 -0.20 2.56 8.42
CA VAL A 52 -1.45 2.48 9.17
C VAL A 52 -1.19 2.12 10.62
N GLY A 53 -0.23 1.22 10.90
CA GLY A 53 0.19 0.87 12.25
C GLY A 53 0.73 2.06 13.05
N PHE A 54 1.55 2.91 12.42
CA PHE A 54 2.02 4.16 13.02
C PHE A 54 0.86 5.11 13.36
N TYR A 55 -0.07 5.31 12.43
CA TYR A 55 -1.26 6.12 12.65
C TYR A 55 -2.15 5.58 13.76
N GLN A 56 -2.32 4.26 13.83
CA GLN A 56 -3.06 3.58 14.89
C GLN A 56 -2.41 3.84 16.25
N GLY A 57 -1.08 3.75 16.35
CA GLY A 57 -0.35 4.05 17.58
C GLY A 57 -0.58 5.48 18.07
N CYS A 58 -0.52 6.46 17.16
CA CYS A 58 -0.81 7.86 17.48
C CYS A 58 -2.26 8.05 17.94
N PHE A 59 -3.21 7.43 17.24
CA PHE A 59 -4.63 7.48 17.60
C PHE A 59 -4.89 6.91 18.99
N VAL A 60 -4.28 5.78 19.37
CA VAL A 60 -4.44 5.19 20.71
C VAL A 60 -4.02 6.17 21.80
N VAL A 61 -2.88 6.84 21.64
CA VAL A 61 -2.40 7.85 22.60
C VAL A 61 -3.37 9.04 22.68
N TRP A 62 -3.75 9.61 21.53
CA TRP A 62 -4.67 10.74 21.51
C TRP A 62 -6.04 10.39 22.08
N ASN A 63 -6.56 9.20 21.78
CA ASN A 63 -7.83 8.73 22.33
C ASN A 63 -7.75 8.60 23.85
N GLN A 64 -6.66 8.05 24.40
CA GLN A 64 -6.44 7.99 25.85
C GLN A 64 -6.37 9.39 26.48
N MET A 65 -5.72 10.36 25.82
CA MET A 65 -5.68 11.75 26.29
C MET A 65 -7.08 12.39 26.31
N LEU A 66 -7.96 12.05 25.36
CA LEU A 66 -9.34 12.53 25.34
C LEU A 66 -10.20 11.92 26.46
N GLN A 67 -9.87 10.73 26.96
CA GLN A 67 -10.58 10.10 28.08
C GLN A 67 -10.12 10.64 29.44
N ASN A 68 -8.95 11.27 29.52
CA ASN A 68 -8.44 11.86 30.75
C ASN A 68 -8.83 13.35 30.83
N GLU A 69 -9.56 13.76 31.87
CA GLU A 69 -10.10 15.13 31.99
C GLU A 69 -9.01 16.21 31.98
N ASP A 70 -7.91 16.02 32.70
CA ASP A 70 -6.80 16.99 32.79
C ASP A 70 -6.08 17.18 31.44
N MET A 71 -5.94 16.09 30.69
CA MET A 71 -5.27 16.11 29.38
C MET A 71 -6.22 16.58 28.28
N ARG A 72 -7.51 16.22 28.36
CA ARG A 72 -8.54 16.65 27.43
C ARG A 72 -8.69 18.17 27.39
N GLN A 73 -8.57 18.85 28.52
CA GLN A 73 -8.61 20.32 28.59
C GLN A 73 -7.48 20.99 27.77
N LYS A 74 -6.38 20.28 27.52
CA LYS A 74 -5.25 20.76 26.70
C LYS A 74 -5.46 20.56 25.20
N ILE A 75 -6.48 19.79 24.80
CA ILE A 75 -6.82 19.49 23.41
C ILE A 75 -8.03 20.34 23.02
N ASN A 76 -7.87 21.19 21.99
CA ASN A 76 -8.97 22.01 21.52
C ASN A 76 -10.10 21.15 20.90
N GLU A 77 -11.34 21.67 20.94
CA GLU A 77 -12.53 20.92 20.51
C GLU A 77 -12.45 20.46 19.03
N ARG A 78 -11.81 21.25 18.17
CA ARG A 78 -11.63 20.92 16.75
C ARG A 78 -10.69 19.73 16.56
N ALA A 79 -9.61 19.65 17.34
CA ALA A 79 -8.69 18.52 17.37
C ALA A 79 -9.41 17.27 17.90
N SER A 80 -10.17 17.39 18.99
CA SER A 80 -10.95 16.28 19.56
C SER A 80 -11.92 15.66 18.55
N LYS A 81 -12.71 16.48 17.85
CA LYS A 81 -13.61 16.02 16.77
C LYS A 81 -12.85 15.36 15.61
N SER A 82 -11.67 15.88 15.29
CA SER A 82 -10.82 15.32 14.24
C SER A 82 -10.23 13.96 14.62
N ILE A 83 -9.82 13.79 15.88
CA ILE A 83 -9.30 12.53 16.43
C ILE A 83 -10.39 11.44 16.43
N VAL A 84 -11.61 11.76 16.86
CA VAL A 84 -12.73 10.79 16.86
C VAL A 84 -13.04 10.31 15.44
N SER A 85 -13.17 11.23 14.48
CA SER A 85 -13.42 10.87 13.09
C SER A 85 -12.23 10.15 12.43
N PHE A 86 -11.00 10.38 12.90
CA PHE A 86 -9.83 9.63 12.47
C PHE A 86 -9.86 8.18 12.94
N GLY A 87 -10.30 7.93 14.19
CA GLY A 87 -10.54 6.57 14.68
C GLY A 87 -11.51 5.79 13.80
N ALA A 88 -12.63 6.39 13.40
CA ALA A 88 -13.60 5.76 12.51
C ALA A 88 -13.01 5.41 11.13
N LEU A 89 -12.09 6.25 10.59
CA LEU A 89 -11.40 5.94 9.34
C LEU A 89 -10.42 4.76 9.49
N LEU A 90 -9.72 4.69 10.61
CA LEU A 90 -8.78 3.60 10.91
C LEU A 90 -9.52 2.27 11.13
N GLU A 91 -10.65 2.29 11.85
CA GLU A 91 -11.49 1.10 12.06
C GLU A 91 -12.11 0.58 10.75
N ALA A 92 -12.47 1.49 9.83
CA ALA A 92 -13.01 1.13 8.52
C ALA A 92 -11.93 0.72 7.50
N PHE A 93 -10.64 0.84 7.83
CA PHE A 93 -9.56 0.51 6.93
C PHE A 93 -9.27 -0.99 6.94
N GLU A 94 -9.48 -1.64 5.80
CA GLU A 94 -9.20 -3.06 5.62
C GLU A 94 -8.12 -3.25 4.56
N LEU A 95 -6.96 -3.76 4.97
CA LEU A 95 -5.88 -4.13 4.04
C LEU A 95 -6.20 -5.49 3.39
N LYS A 96 -7.17 -5.50 2.47
CA LYS A 96 -7.56 -6.67 1.70
C LYS A 96 -7.11 -6.51 0.24
N ASN A 97 -6.64 -7.59 -0.36
CA ASN A 97 -6.30 -7.66 -1.78
C ASN A 97 -7.58 -7.71 -2.62
N ILE A 98 -8.30 -6.59 -2.68
CA ILE A 98 -9.49 -6.40 -3.50
C ILE A 98 -9.05 -5.52 -4.66
N VAL A 99 -9.42 -5.89 -5.89
CA VAL A 99 -9.10 -5.15 -7.14
C VAL A 99 -9.71 -3.73 -7.17
N ASN A 100 -10.37 -3.28 -6.10
CA ASN A 100 -11.04 -1.99 -6.03
C ASN A 100 -10.10 -0.87 -5.57
N ASP A 101 -10.12 0.23 -6.32
CA ASP A 101 -9.38 1.50 -6.11
C ASP A 101 -9.65 2.20 -4.76
N ASP A 102 -10.62 1.70 -3.98
CA ASP A 102 -11.08 2.31 -2.73
C ASP A 102 -10.03 2.24 -1.60
N LEU A 103 -9.12 1.26 -1.61
CA LEU A 103 -8.06 1.15 -0.59
C LEU A 103 -7.16 2.40 -0.58
N LEU A 104 -6.68 2.81 -1.76
CA LEU A 104 -5.75 3.94 -1.87
C LEU A 104 -6.45 5.25 -1.50
N HIS A 105 -7.71 5.42 -1.90
CA HIS A 105 -8.51 6.58 -1.50
C HIS A 105 -8.73 6.65 0.01
N LYS A 106 -9.04 5.53 0.66
CA LYS A 106 -9.13 5.45 2.13
C LYS A 106 -7.80 5.79 2.79
N LEU A 107 -6.69 5.25 2.28
CA LEU A 107 -5.35 5.56 2.80
C LEU A 107 -5.00 7.05 2.67
N GLN A 108 -5.28 7.65 1.51
CA GLN A 108 -5.12 9.09 1.29
C GLN A 108 -5.97 9.92 2.25
N HIS A 109 -7.20 9.49 2.52
CA HIS A 109 -8.07 10.16 3.47
C HIS A 109 -7.52 10.10 4.91
N ILE A 110 -7.00 8.94 5.32
CA ILE A 110 -6.31 8.76 6.62
C ILE A 110 -5.10 9.70 6.70
N ARG A 111 -4.22 9.71 5.69
CA ARG A 111 -3.05 10.60 5.62
C ARG A 111 -3.44 12.08 5.75
N ALA A 112 -4.44 12.52 5.01
CA ALA A 112 -4.92 13.90 5.04
C ALA A 112 -5.47 14.26 6.43
N LYS A 113 -6.25 13.36 7.03
CA LYS A 113 -6.82 13.57 8.36
C LYS A 113 -5.73 13.64 9.44
N PHE A 114 -4.71 12.78 9.36
CA PHE A 114 -3.55 12.82 10.24
C PHE A 114 -2.82 14.17 10.15
N LYS A 115 -2.55 14.67 8.93
CA LYS A 115 -1.93 16.00 8.71
C LYS A 115 -2.75 17.16 9.29
N VAL A 116 -4.07 17.04 9.31
CA VAL A 116 -4.96 18.02 9.95
C VAL A 116 -4.82 17.96 11.48
N ILE A 117 -4.82 16.77 12.08
CA ILE A 117 -4.69 16.61 13.54
C ILE A 117 -3.33 17.13 14.01
N THR A 118 -2.24 16.75 13.36
CA THR A 118 -0.90 17.22 13.75
C THR A 118 -0.76 18.72 13.61
N ALA A 119 -1.40 19.35 12.63
CA ALA A 119 -1.47 20.82 12.53
C ALA A 119 -2.23 21.46 13.71
N LEU A 120 -3.38 20.89 14.09
CA LEU A 120 -4.20 21.39 15.19
C LEU A 120 -3.54 21.22 16.57
N LEU A 121 -2.66 20.23 16.70
CA LEU A 121 -1.89 19.95 17.93
C LEU A 121 -0.51 20.62 17.95
N GLY A 122 -0.11 21.32 16.88
CA GLY A 122 1.23 21.93 16.79
C GLY A 122 2.37 20.92 16.61
N LEU A 123 2.07 19.71 16.12
CA LEU A 123 3.00 18.58 15.96
C LEU A 123 3.41 18.34 14.49
N ARG A 124 3.09 19.26 13.57
CA ARG A 124 3.28 19.05 12.12
C ARG A 124 4.71 18.72 11.71
N SER A 125 5.72 19.24 12.42
CA SER A 125 7.14 19.00 12.14
C SER A 125 7.77 17.92 13.03
N SER A 126 7.11 17.52 14.11
CA SER A 126 7.65 16.56 15.10
C SER A 126 7.08 15.16 14.93
N LEU A 127 5.86 15.03 14.42
CA LEU A 127 5.17 13.75 14.29
C LEU A 127 4.82 13.49 12.83
N VAL A 128 5.68 12.74 12.17
CA VAL A 128 5.57 12.39 10.74
C VAL A 128 5.92 10.92 10.58
N TYR A 129 5.19 10.21 9.71
CA TYR A 129 5.44 8.79 9.45
C TYR A 129 6.75 8.58 8.68
N ASN A 130 7.01 9.39 7.65
CA ASN A 130 8.21 9.30 6.85
C ASN A 130 8.85 10.67 6.61
N GLN A 131 10.17 10.79 6.80
CA GLN A 131 10.89 12.06 6.79
C GLN A 131 10.83 12.76 5.42
N GLU A 132 10.68 12.01 4.33
CA GLU A 132 10.58 12.52 2.95
C GLU A 132 9.35 13.43 2.73
N ASP A 133 8.25 13.21 3.46
CA ASP A 133 7.06 14.08 3.41
C ASP A 133 7.31 15.47 4.03
N VAL A 134 8.30 15.59 4.92
CA VAL A 134 8.70 16.86 5.55
C VAL A 134 9.45 17.75 4.57
N ASP A 135 10.30 17.15 3.73
CA ASP A 135 11.15 17.86 2.78
C ASP A 135 10.38 18.28 1.52
N ALA A 136 9.32 17.55 1.14
CA ALA A 136 8.38 17.99 0.10
C ALA A 136 7.72 19.34 0.43
N HIS A 137 7.42 19.62 1.70
CA HIS A 137 6.84 20.89 2.13
C HIS A 137 7.88 22.03 2.24
N LYS A 138 9.17 21.74 2.44
CA LYS A 138 10.24 22.75 2.41
C LYS A 138 10.61 23.17 0.99
N ASN A 139 10.48 22.26 0.02
CA ASN A 139 10.84 22.50 -1.38
C ASN A 139 9.69 23.05 -2.25
N MET A 140 8.52 23.32 -1.67
CA MET A 140 7.36 23.91 -2.35
C MET A 140 7.18 25.41 -2.10
N SER A 141 8.14 26.08 -1.47
CA SER A 141 8.15 27.54 -1.40
C SER A 141 8.76 28.09 -2.69
N PHE A 142 7.91 28.44 -3.66
CA PHE A 142 8.22 29.48 -4.63
C PHE A 142 7.95 30.86 -4.01
#